data_AF-A0A914S464-F1
#
_entry.id   AF-A0A914S464-F1
#
_cell.length_a   1.000
_cell.length_b   1.000
_cell.length_c   1.000
_cell.angle_alpha   90.00
_cell.angle_beta   90.00
_cell.angle_gamma   90.00
#
_symmetry.space_group_name_H-M   'P 1'
#
loop_
_entity.id
_entity.type
_entity.pdbx_description
1 polymer ?
#
loop_
_entity_poly.entity_id
_entity_poly.type
_entity_poly.pdbx_seq_one_letter_code
_entity_poly.pdbx_strand_id
1 'polypeptide(L)'
;MQFFTNDIEMFLEELDRQLKVSLSRRGMKLDICFNKSKTGKKFLQVLTDKNFNKTVFAEDAKSIVFFNDVEEDDPEMDQYECFLQLSAQVMTKRGYNFYTVNTTKEVKLRKQEGLVIFDRCSLLYFMKVEKGEDTIHVYKDGYKIEYHGVRDPDTFVSWLMDIPDDPVTIINDEHDQEEFESLEDNTVRVIGYFEPGSAALKEFEEAAEDFMGEIEFFAVVNSYWARKMGLKRVGEVQMIRPFEDDPIYAPVSVDTEDEFEDWVEKHKEPVMQKLTLQNYFNVWKDADEDEKLVIAFCDEESREGRAMFSLLQKLADENSEHAGTLQIVIIDPDEFPLMVDIWEEMFGIDIEEGPQLGLVDISDHRDSNLEVLQTWIDQIMNGSISLDGKRD
;
A
#
# COMPACT_ATOMS: atom_id res chain seq x y z
N MET A 1 6.76 -20.06 19.06
CA MET A 1 6.31 -20.18 17.66
C MET A 1 5.29 -21.29 17.56
N GLN A 2 4.04 -20.90 17.35
CA GLN A 2 2.91 -21.73 17.03
C GLN A 2 2.61 -21.54 15.54
N PHE A 3 2.17 -22.61 14.87
CA PHE A 3 1.76 -22.58 13.47
C PHE A 3 0.23 -22.60 13.37
N PHE A 4 -0.33 -21.79 12.47
CA PHE A 4 -1.77 -21.78 12.19
C PHE A 4 -2.03 -21.83 10.68
N THR A 5 -3.22 -22.35 10.31
CA THR A 5 -3.74 -22.40 8.95
C THR A 5 -5.22 -22.03 9.00
N ASN A 6 -5.65 -21.01 8.26
CA ASN A 6 -7.05 -20.55 8.21
C ASN A 6 -7.47 -20.19 6.78
N ASP A 7 -8.79 -20.13 6.57
CA ASP A 7 -9.45 -19.71 5.34
C ASP A 7 -9.36 -18.18 5.18
N ILE A 8 -8.84 -17.68 4.06
CA ILE A 8 -8.58 -16.25 3.85
C ILE A 8 -9.88 -15.45 3.74
N GLU A 9 -10.97 -16.00 3.20
CA GLU A 9 -12.24 -15.27 3.08
C GLU A 9 -12.81 -14.94 4.46
N MET A 10 -12.79 -15.91 5.38
CA MET A 10 -13.17 -15.67 6.77
C MET A 10 -12.24 -14.67 7.47
N PHE A 11 -10.95 -14.69 7.14
CA PHE A 11 -9.98 -13.75 7.70
C PHE A 11 -10.26 -12.33 7.22
N LEU A 12 -10.41 -12.11 5.91
CA LEU A 12 -10.63 -10.81 5.29
C LEU A 12 -12.01 -10.23 5.62
N GLU A 13 -13.07 -11.04 5.61
CA GLU A 13 -14.41 -10.60 6.00
C GLU A 13 -14.45 -10.15 7.47
N GLU A 14 -13.79 -10.89 8.36
CA GLU A 14 -13.72 -10.53 9.78
C GLU A 14 -12.77 -9.35 10.02
N LEU A 15 -11.66 -9.24 9.26
CA LEU A 15 -10.75 -8.09 9.30
C LEU A 15 -11.46 -6.79 8.92
N ASP A 16 -12.14 -6.78 7.77
CA ASP A 16 -12.89 -5.63 7.27
C ASP A 16 -14.01 -5.25 8.23
N ARG A 17 -14.78 -6.24 8.69
CA ARG A 17 -15.85 -6.04 9.68
C ARG A 17 -15.31 -5.48 11.00
N GLN A 18 -14.13 -5.91 11.45
CA GLN A 18 -13.59 -5.52 12.75
C GLN A 18 -12.80 -4.21 12.70
N LEU A 19 -12.16 -3.84 11.59
CA LEU A 19 -11.64 -2.50 11.36
C LEU A 19 -12.76 -1.46 11.40
N LYS A 20 -13.89 -1.76 10.75
CA LYS A 20 -15.13 -0.97 10.85
C LYS A 20 -15.60 -0.85 12.31
N VAL A 21 -15.36 -1.85 13.15
CA VAL A 21 -15.72 -1.84 14.59
C VAL A 21 -14.65 -1.21 15.50
N SER A 22 -13.35 -1.31 15.19
CA SER A 22 -12.26 -0.78 16.02
C SER A 22 -12.26 0.75 16.05
N LEU A 23 -12.67 1.38 14.94
CA LEU A 23 -13.00 2.81 14.86
C LEU A 23 -14.13 3.22 15.84
N SER A 24 -15.02 2.29 16.19
CA SER A 24 -16.06 2.49 17.22
C SER A 24 -15.55 2.28 18.66
N ARG A 25 -14.48 1.47 18.84
CA ARG A 25 -13.91 1.13 20.16
C ARG A 25 -12.78 2.05 20.63
N ARG A 26 -12.12 2.81 19.75
CA ARG A 26 -11.39 4.02 20.20
C ARG A 26 -12.40 4.89 20.92
N GLY A 27 -12.30 4.98 22.24
CA GLY A 27 -13.17 5.75 23.14
C GLY A 27 -13.23 7.26 22.87
N MET A 28 -12.88 7.74 21.67
CA MET A 28 -13.46 8.92 21.06
C MET A 28 -14.92 8.63 20.72
N LYS A 29 -15.71 8.56 21.79
CA LYS A 29 -17.17 8.59 21.82
C LYS A 29 -17.73 9.24 20.57
N LEU A 30 -18.85 8.68 20.10
CA LEU A 30 -19.89 9.40 19.39
C LEU A 30 -20.11 10.85 19.88
N ASP A 31 -19.69 11.26 21.09
CA ASP A 31 -19.57 12.66 21.56
C ASP A 31 -18.72 13.61 20.68
N ILE A 32 -17.73 13.14 19.91
CA ILE A 32 -17.01 13.98 18.93
C ILE A 32 -17.88 14.21 17.69
N CYS A 33 -18.58 13.17 17.24
CA CYS A 33 -19.62 13.30 16.24
C CYS A 33 -20.93 13.94 16.79
N PHE A 34 -21.18 13.94 18.10
CA PHE A 34 -22.26 14.68 18.79
C PHE A 34 -21.85 16.15 18.97
N ASN A 35 -20.54 16.43 18.96
CA ASN A 35 -19.97 17.71 18.58
C ASN A 35 -20.04 17.96 17.05
N LYS A 36 -20.98 17.33 16.31
CA LYS A 36 -21.55 17.75 14.99
C LYS A 36 -21.88 19.26 14.89
N SER A 37 -21.65 20.06 15.94
CA SER A 37 -22.30 21.33 16.22
C SER A 37 -21.41 22.43 16.83
N LYS A 38 -20.15 22.25 17.25
CA LYS A 38 -19.42 23.40 17.87
C LYS A 38 -19.10 24.52 16.86
N THR A 39 -19.04 24.21 15.56
CA THR A 39 -19.04 25.22 14.48
C THR A 39 -20.26 25.11 13.55
N GLY A 40 -20.92 23.95 13.48
CA GLY A 40 -22.04 23.70 12.55
C GLY A 40 -21.64 23.72 11.07
N LYS A 41 -20.34 23.68 10.76
CA LYS A 41 -19.83 23.77 9.38
C LYS A 41 -19.69 22.36 8.80
N LYS A 42 -20.49 22.05 7.78
CA LYS A 42 -20.38 20.81 6.98
C LYS A 42 -19.27 21.00 5.94
N PHE A 43 -18.24 20.17 5.99
CA PHE A 43 -17.14 20.20 5.01
C PHE A 43 -17.38 19.27 3.81
N LEU A 44 -18.11 18.17 4.04
CA LEU A 44 -18.45 17.20 2.99
C LEU A 44 -19.55 17.72 2.05
N GLN A 45 -19.28 17.63 0.75
CA GLN A 45 -20.24 17.90 -0.32
C GLN A 45 -20.50 16.63 -1.15
N VAL A 46 -21.72 16.48 -1.65
CA VAL A 46 -22.08 15.35 -2.53
C VAL A 46 -21.81 15.74 -3.98
N LEU A 47 -21.07 14.89 -4.68
CA LEU A 47 -20.86 15.00 -6.11
C LEU A 47 -21.80 14.07 -6.89
N THR A 48 -22.11 14.48 -8.09
CA THR A 48 -22.97 13.81 -9.07
C THR A 48 -22.29 13.86 -10.42
N ASP A 49 -22.77 13.05 -11.38
CA ASP A 49 -22.31 13.08 -12.78
C ASP A 49 -22.22 14.51 -13.37
N LYS A 50 -23.08 15.44 -12.91
CA LYS A 50 -23.20 16.78 -13.48
C LYS A 50 -22.11 17.76 -13.03
N ASN A 51 -21.60 17.59 -11.82
CA ASN A 51 -20.66 18.52 -11.20
C ASN A 51 -19.29 17.92 -10.91
N PHE A 52 -19.14 16.59 -10.98
CA PHE A 52 -17.88 15.90 -10.68
C PHE A 52 -16.69 16.48 -11.46
N ASN A 53 -16.67 16.35 -12.80
CA ASN A 53 -15.52 16.79 -13.59
C ASN A 53 -15.18 18.27 -13.41
N LYS A 54 -16.20 19.13 -13.25
CA LYS A 54 -16.00 20.58 -13.08
C LYS A 54 -15.45 20.96 -11.71
N THR A 55 -15.62 20.10 -10.72
CA THR A 55 -15.23 20.35 -9.34
C THR A 55 -13.88 19.70 -9.04
N VAL A 56 -13.74 18.43 -9.43
CA VAL A 56 -12.55 17.62 -9.16
C VAL A 56 -11.36 18.07 -10.00
N PHE A 57 -11.57 18.31 -11.30
CA PHE A 57 -10.52 18.73 -12.23
C PHE A 57 -10.49 20.26 -12.45
N ALA A 58 -10.97 21.03 -11.47
CA ALA A 58 -10.77 22.48 -11.51
C ALA A 58 -9.27 22.81 -11.34
N GLU A 59 -8.81 23.88 -11.99
CA GLU A 59 -7.43 24.34 -11.87
C GLU A 59 -7.07 24.61 -10.39
N ASP A 60 -5.89 24.12 -9.96
CA ASP A 60 -5.40 24.17 -8.58
C ASP A 60 -6.29 23.48 -7.52
N ALA A 61 -7.26 22.66 -7.93
CA ALA A 61 -8.14 21.97 -6.99
C ALA A 61 -7.44 20.75 -6.39
N LYS A 62 -7.43 20.69 -5.06
CA LYS A 62 -7.06 19.50 -4.29
C LYS A 62 -8.35 18.86 -3.77
N SER A 63 -8.77 17.76 -4.38
CA SER A 63 -10.07 17.15 -4.16
C SER A 63 -9.91 15.74 -3.62
N ILE A 64 -10.60 15.43 -2.52
CA ILE A 64 -10.67 14.09 -1.94
C ILE A 64 -12.07 13.59 -2.15
N VAL A 65 -12.22 12.46 -2.82
CA VAL A 65 -13.53 11.88 -3.13
C VAL A 65 -13.62 10.50 -2.50
N PHE A 66 -14.62 10.33 -1.63
CA PHE A 66 -15.01 9.03 -1.11
C PHE A 66 -16.12 8.44 -1.99
N PHE A 67 -15.81 7.36 -2.69
CA PHE A 67 -16.76 6.53 -3.41
C PHE A 67 -17.27 5.46 -2.47
N ASN A 68 -18.59 5.35 -2.31
CA ASN A 68 -19.23 4.35 -1.45
C ASN A 68 -20.55 3.90 -2.06
N ASP A 69 -21.04 2.73 -1.66
CA ASP A 69 -22.36 2.26 -2.05
C ASP A 69 -23.38 2.28 -0.89
N VAL A 70 -22.91 2.67 0.30
CA VAL A 70 -23.67 2.65 1.55
C VAL A 70 -24.85 3.64 1.52
N GLU A 71 -26.00 3.20 2.03
CA GLU A 71 -27.23 4.00 2.07
C GLU A 71 -27.19 5.05 3.19
N GLU A 72 -27.93 6.15 3.01
CA GLU A 72 -27.91 7.31 3.92
C GLU A 72 -28.43 7.00 5.34
N ASP A 73 -29.22 5.94 5.50
CA ASP A 73 -29.76 5.48 6.78
C ASP A 73 -28.94 4.37 7.45
N ASP A 74 -27.85 3.93 6.81
CA ASP A 74 -26.95 2.93 7.39
C ASP A 74 -26.09 3.54 8.51
N PRO A 75 -26.01 2.92 9.71
CA PRO A 75 -25.09 3.34 10.77
C PRO A 75 -23.62 3.40 10.35
N GLU A 76 -23.21 2.65 9.34
CA GLU A 76 -21.84 2.68 8.78
C GLU A 76 -21.51 4.05 8.17
N MET A 77 -22.48 4.71 7.54
CA MET A 77 -22.28 6.06 6.98
C MET A 77 -21.94 7.09 8.04
N ASP A 78 -22.50 6.99 9.26
CA ASP A 78 -22.16 7.91 10.34
C ASP A 78 -20.67 7.80 10.71
N GLN A 79 -20.06 6.61 10.59
CA GLN A 79 -18.64 6.40 10.87
C GLN A 79 -17.76 7.03 9.80
N TYR A 80 -18.05 6.77 8.51
CA TYR A 80 -17.34 7.38 7.39
C TYR A 80 -17.47 8.89 7.35
N GLU A 81 -18.68 9.42 7.60
CA GLU A 81 -18.87 10.86 7.74
C GLU A 81 -18.03 11.42 8.90
N CYS A 82 -17.93 10.71 10.03
CA CYS A 82 -17.10 11.16 11.16
C CYS A 82 -15.63 11.27 10.76
N PHE A 83 -15.08 10.19 10.20
CA PHE A 83 -13.71 10.10 9.70
C PHE A 83 -13.40 11.24 8.71
N LEU A 84 -14.22 11.39 7.67
CA LEU A 84 -14.01 12.39 6.63
C LEU A 84 -14.16 13.82 7.15
N GLN A 85 -15.11 14.09 8.06
CA GLN A 85 -15.29 15.43 8.63
C GLN A 85 -14.12 15.83 9.52
N LEU A 86 -13.57 14.92 10.31
CA LEU A 86 -12.40 15.18 11.14
C LEU A 86 -11.16 15.47 10.28
N SER A 87 -10.93 14.65 9.26
CA SER A 87 -9.86 14.87 8.27
C SER A 87 -10.03 16.22 7.55
N ALA A 88 -11.25 16.55 7.11
CA ALA A 88 -11.53 17.81 6.43
C ALA A 88 -11.30 19.04 7.31
N GLN A 89 -11.59 18.98 8.62
CA GLN A 89 -11.34 20.08 9.54
C GLN A 89 -9.86 20.51 9.58
N VAL A 90 -8.95 19.55 9.39
CA VAL A 90 -7.51 19.80 9.33
C VAL A 90 -7.12 20.25 7.91
N MET A 91 -7.55 19.51 6.91
CA MET A 91 -7.03 19.60 5.55
C MET A 91 -7.62 20.72 4.70
N THR A 92 -8.83 21.19 5.00
CA THR A 92 -9.40 22.37 4.31
C THR A 92 -8.58 23.64 4.54
N LYS A 93 -7.82 23.74 5.64
CA LYS A 93 -6.89 24.87 5.85
C LYS A 93 -5.69 24.84 4.91
N ARG A 94 -5.38 23.66 4.35
CA ARG A 94 -4.32 23.43 3.36
C ARG A 94 -4.86 23.37 1.93
N GLY A 95 -6.13 23.71 1.70
CA GLY A 95 -6.74 23.80 0.38
C GLY A 95 -7.46 22.54 -0.12
N TYR A 96 -7.44 21.44 0.65
CA TYR A 96 -8.14 20.21 0.29
C TYR A 96 -9.66 20.31 0.51
N ASN A 97 -10.41 19.87 -0.48
CA ASN A 97 -11.87 19.82 -0.47
C ASN A 97 -12.34 18.36 -0.42
N PHE A 98 -13.35 18.08 0.38
CA PHE A 98 -13.82 16.71 0.62
C PHE A 98 -15.20 16.49 0.03
N TYR A 99 -15.33 15.38 -0.66
CA TYR A 99 -16.51 15.00 -1.42
C TYR A 99 -16.91 13.55 -1.18
N THR A 100 -18.17 13.27 -1.45
CA THR A 100 -18.73 11.91 -1.42
C THR A 100 -19.48 11.65 -2.71
N VAL A 101 -19.37 10.43 -3.21
CA VAL A 101 -20.09 9.92 -4.40
C VAL A 101 -20.74 8.60 -4.02
N ASN A 102 -22.06 8.52 -4.13
CA ASN A 102 -22.76 7.25 -3.95
C ASN A 102 -22.76 6.49 -5.30
N THR A 103 -22.01 5.40 -5.36
CA THR A 103 -21.75 4.61 -6.57
C THR A 103 -23.01 3.84 -7.02
N THR A 104 -23.96 3.56 -6.13
CA THR A 104 -25.26 2.96 -6.46
C THR A 104 -26.16 3.94 -7.20
N LYS A 105 -26.17 5.22 -6.80
CA LYS A 105 -26.95 6.31 -7.40
C LYS A 105 -26.31 6.82 -8.70
N GLU A 106 -25.00 7.06 -8.70
CA GLU A 106 -24.25 7.66 -9.81
C GLU A 106 -23.58 6.59 -10.70
N VAL A 107 -24.40 5.75 -11.34
CA VAL A 107 -23.92 4.59 -12.14
C VAL A 107 -23.00 5.00 -13.29
N LYS A 108 -23.20 6.19 -13.88
CA LYS A 108 -22.34 6.65 -14.99
C LYS A 108 -20.99 7.09 -14.47
N LEU A 109 -20.94 7.85 -13.39
CA LEU A 109 -19.69 8.22 -12.72
C LEU A 109 -18.95 6.99 -12.22
N ARG A 110 -19.62 6.02 -11.59
CA ARG A 110 -19.01 4.73 -11.22
C ARG A 110 -18.38 4.05 -12.44
N LYS A 111 -19.12 4.00 -13.54
CA LYS A 111 -18.58 3.46 -14.79
C LYS A 111 -17.42 4.27 -15.33
N GLN A 112 -17.47 5.60 -15.30
CA GLN A 112 -16.38 6.47 -15.77
C GLN A 112 -15.12 6.28 -14.93
N GLU A 113 -15.25 6.29 -13.61
CA GLU A 113 -14.11 6.14 -12.68
C GLU A 113 -13.60 4.70 -12.60
N GLY A 114 -14.43 3.71 -12.97
CA GLY A 114 -14.05 2.32 -13.17
C GLY A 114 -13.82 1.92 -14.63
N LEU A 115 -13.86 2.85 -15.60
CA LEU A 115 -13.53 2.61 -17.01
C LEU A 115 -12.17 3.25 -17.28
N VAL A 116 -11.22 2.35 -17.50
CA VAL A 116 -9.92 2.58 -18.11
C VAL A 116 -10.03 3.47 -19.35
N ILE A 117 -9.10 4.42 -19.45
CA ILE A 117 -8.77 5.13 -20.68
C ILE A 117 -8.26 4.08 -21.67
N PHE A 118 -8.99 3.86 -22.76
CA PHE A 118 -8.67 2.89 -23.83
C PHE A 118 -7.45 3.26 -24.67
N ASP A 119 -6.46 3.93 -24.08
CA ASP A 119 -5.31 4.52 -24.78
C ASP A 119 -4.08 4.34 -23.89
N ARG A 120 -3.42 3.16 -23.95
CA ARG A 120 -2.21 3.01 -24.78
C ARG A 120 -1.47 1.65 -24.70
N CYS A 121 -1.69 0.77 -23.72
CA CYS A 121 -1.04 -0.56 -23.76
C CYS A 121 -1.98 -1.75 -23.51
N SER A 122 -1.60 -2.93 -24.03
CA SER A 122 -2.45 -4.12 -24.21
C SER A 122 -2.60 -4.98 -22.95
N LEU A 123 -2.44 -4.42 -21.76
CA LEU A 123 -2.67 -5.10 -20.49
C LEU A 123 -3.83 -4.41 -19.77
N LEU A 124 -4.80 -5.23 -19.38
CA LEU A 124 -6.09 -4.82 -18.86
C LEU A 124 -5.93 -4.47 -17.38
N TYR A 125 -5.45 -3.26 -17.08
CA TYR A 125 -5.42 -2.77 -15.71
C TYR A 125 -6.86 -2.52 -15.24
N PHE A 126 -7.35 -3.32 -14.28
CA PHE A 126 -8.70 -3.19 -13.74
C PHE A 126 -8.68 -2.24 -12.53
N MET A 127 -8.54 -0.93 -12.75
CA MET A 127 -8.82 0.02 -11.67
C MET A 127 -10.34 0.15 -11.54
N LYS A 128 -10.93 -0.70 -10.69
CA LYS A 128 -12.38 -0.76 -10.52
C LYS A 128 -12.79 0.15 -9.37
N VAL A 129 -13.69 1.09 -9.63
CA VAL A 129 -14.70 1.45 -8.63
C VAL A 129 -15.83 0.46 -8.86
N GLU A 130 -15.70 -0.75 -8.31
CA GLU A 130 -16.73 -1.76 -8.47
C GLU A 130 -17.96 -1.41 -7.63
N LYS A 131 -19.10 -1.98 -8.00
CA LYS A 131 -20.32 -1.76 -7.21
C LYS A 131 -20.18 -2.58 -5.93
N GLY A 132 -20.04 -1.91 -4.78
CA GLY A 132 -19.81 -2.58 -3.50
C GLY A 132 -18.46 -2.24 -2.86
N GLU A 133 -17.61 -1.48 -3.55
CA GLU A 133 -16.31 -1.07 -3.01
C GLU A 133 -16.36 0.37 -2.51
N ASP A 134 -15.79 0.55 -1.32
CA ASP A 134 -15.60 1.83 -0.67
C ASP A 134 -14.15 2.31 -0.92
N THR A 135 -13.94 3.21 -1.87
CA THR A 135 -12.59 3.71 -2.21
C THR A 135 -12.45 5.21 -1.94
N ILE A 136 -11.25 5.64 -1.59
CA ILE A 136 -10.91 7.05 -1.37
C ILE A 136 -9.88 7.44 -2.42
N HIS A 137 -10.23 8.40 -3.26
CA HIS A 137 -9.31 8.94 -4.27
C HIS A 137 -8.94 10.38 -3.94
N VAL A 138 -7.67 10.70 -4.10
CA VAL A 138 -7.12 12.05 -4.01
C VAL A 138 -6.80 12.52 -5.41
N TYR A 139 -7.33 13.68 -5.79
CA TYR A 139 -7.02 14.37 -7.02
C TYR A 139 -6.23 15.63 -6.67
N LYS A 140 -4.96 15.69 -7.06
CA LYS A 140 -4.02 16.76 -6.72
C LYS A 140 -3.12 17.01 -7.93
N ASP A 141 -3.06 18.26 -8.38
CA ASP A 141 -2.11 18.72 -9.41
C ASP A 141 -2.18 17.93 -10.76
N GLY A 142 -3.33 17.32 -11.05
CA GLY A 142 -3.55 16.49 -12.25
C GLY A 142 -3.53 14.99 -11.97
N TYR A 143 -2.92 14.58 -10.87
CA TYR A 143 -2.74 13.19 -10.46
C TYR A 143 -3.95 12.63 -9.72
N LYS A 144 -4.18 11.33 -9.88
CA LYS A 144 -5.19 10.56 -9.16
C LYS A 144 -4.50 9.49 -8.33
N ILE A 145 -4.66 9.56 -7.02
CA ILE A 145 -3.99 8.68 -6.05
C ILE A 145 -5.07 7.94 -5.25
N GLU A 146 -4.99 6.62 -5.17
CA GLU A 146 -5.88 5.79 -4.36
C GLU A 146 -5.32 5.61 -2.94
N TYR A 147 -6.19 5.72 -1.93
CA TYR A 147 -5.80 5.48 -0.54
C TYR A 147 -6.25 4.08 -0.10
N HIS A 148 -5.26 3.26 0.28
CA HIS A 148 -5.45 1.88 0.73
C HIS A 148 -5.22 1.68 2.22
N GLY A 149 -5.12 2.76 3.00
CA GLY A 149 -4.89 2.68 4.43
C GLY A 149 -6.17 2.57 5.25
N VAL A 150 -5.98 2.39 6.56
CA VAL A 150 -7.09 2.38 7.52
C VAL A 150 -7.82 3.72 7.52
N ARG A 151 -9.14 3.69 7.70
CA ARG A 151 -10.01 4.88 7.70
C ARG A 151 -9.98 5.61 9.05
N ASP A 152 -8.78 5.96 9.50
CA ASP A 152 -8.52 6.74 10.70
C ASP A 152 -8.05 8.16 10.32
N PRO A 153 -8.59 9.24 10.94
CA PRO A 153 -8.22 10.60 10.55
C PRO A 153 -6.73 10.92 10.71
N ASP A 154 -6.07 10.37 11.73
CA ASP A 154 -4.66 10.65 12.00
C ASP A 154 -3.77 10.02 10.91
N THR A 155 -3.94 8.72 10.67
CA THR A 155 -3.25 7.99 9.60
C THR A 155 -3.52 8.61 8.22
N PHE A 156 -4.78 8.86 7.87
CA PHE A 156 -5.14 9.41 6.56
C PHE A 156 -4.59 10.82 6.36
N VAL A 157 -4.64 11.67 7.38
CA VAL A 157 -4.07 13.03 7.29
C VAL A 157 -2.56 12.96 7.18
N SER A 158 -1.87 12.10 7.94
CA SER A 158 -0.41 11.92 7.83
C SER A 158 -0.04 11.52 6.41
N TRP A 159 -0.61 10.42 5.91
CA TRP A 159 -0.38 9.93 4.55
C TRP A 159 -0.61 11.03 3.49
N LEU A 160 -1.71 11.78 3.60
CA LEU A 160 -2.01 12.87 2.66
C LEU A 160 -1.00 14.04 2.71
N MET A 161 -0.29 14.24 3.83
CA MET A 161 0.81 15.21 3.90
C MET A 161 2.10 14.68 3.30
N ASP A 162 2.27 13.37 3.31
CA ASP A 162 3.49 12.70 2.84
C ASP A 162 3.48 12.52 1.32
N ILE A 163 2.31 12.64 0.66
CA ILE A 163 2.20 12.65 -0.81
C ILE A 163 3.06 13.80 -1.40
N PRO A 164 4.07 13.49 -2.23
CA PRO A 164 4.93 14.50 -2.82
C PRO A 164 4.16 15.42 -3.79
N ASP A 165 4.74 16.58 -4.09
CA ASP A 165 4.15 17.52 -5.07
C ASP A 165 4.42 17.06 -6.52
N ASP A 166 5.57 16.41 -6.75
CA ASP A 166 5.97 15.85 -8.04
C ASP A 166 6.03 14.31 -7.94
N PRO A 167 5.75 13.57 -9.03
CA PRO A 167 5.78 12.11 -9.01
C PRO A 167 7.20 11.53 -8.92
N VAL A 168 8.23 12.32 -9.23
CA VAL A 168 9.63 11.90 -9.20
C VAL A 168 10.48 12.88 -8.40
N THR A 169 11.21 12.38 -7.41
CA THR A 169 12.18 13.18 -6.63
C THR A 169 13.56 13.15 -7.28
N ILE A 170 14.10 14.31 -7.64
CA ILE A 170 15.44 14.40 -8.27
C ILE A 170 16.54 14.50 -7.19
N ILE A 171 17.35 13.45 -7.06
CA ILE A 171 18.47 13.42 -6.10
C ILE A 171 19.63 14.29 -6.59
N ASN A 172 19.84 15.42 -5.90
CA ASN A 172 20.87 16.41 -6.21
C ASN A 172 21.70 16.86 -5.00
N ASP A 173 21.30 16.51 -3.78
CA ASP A 173 22.07 16.76 -2.57
C ASP A 173 22.03 15.60 -1.54
N GLU A 174 22.68 15.80 -0.38
CA GLU A 174 22.74 14.77 0.67
C GLU A 174 21.38 14.55 1.35
N HIS A 175 20.51 15.55 1.36
CA HIS A 175 19.18 15.42 1.95
C HIS A 175 18.30 14.50 1.11
N ASP A 176 18.28 14.69 -0.22
CA ASP A 176 17.52 13.84 -1.13
C ASP A 176 18.01 12.37 -1.06
N GLN A 177 19.31 12.17 -0.85
CA GLN A 177 19.86 10.83 -0.65
C GLN A 177 19.43 10.23 0.69
N GLU A 178 19.51 11.01 1.78
CA GLU A 178 19.06 10.54 3.10
C GLU A 178 17.58 10.16 3.06
N GLU A 179 16.76 10.91 2.34
CA GLU A 179 15.35 10.57 2.10
C GLU A 179 15.23 9.20 1.38
N PHE A 180 15.93 9.01 0.26
CA PHE A 180 15.96 7.74 -0.45
C PHE A 180 16.40 6.56 0.42
N GLU A 181 17.48 6.72 1.19
CA GLU A 181 18.04 5.67 2.06
C GLU A 181 17.12 5.39 3.26
N SER A 182 16.41 6.38 3.77
CA SER A 182 15.50 6.21 4.92
C SER A 182 14.26 5.35 4.62
N LEU A 183 13.91 5.24 3.34
CA LEU A 183 12.82 4.40 2.85
C LEU A 183 13.22 2.92 2.69
N GLU A 184 14.50 2.60 2.91
CA GLU A 184 15.00 1.23 2.88
C GLU A 184 14.15 0.35 3.80
N ASP A 185 13.73 -0.81 3.27
CA ASP A 185 12.91 -1.83 3.94
C ASP A 185 11.39 -1.62 4.08
N ASN A 186 10.81 -0.49 3.68
CA ASN A 186 9.36 -0.28 3.88
C ASN A 186 8.55 -0.07 2.60
N THR A 187 9.19 0.43 1.53
CA THR A 187 8.50 0.80 0.30
C THR A 187 9.31 0.37 -0.92
N VAL A 188 8.61 0.01 -1.99
CA VAL A 188 9.23 -0.24 -3.31
C VAL A 188 9.69 1.10 -3.88
N ARG A 189 10.92 1.14 -4.41
CA ARG A 189 11.52 2.34 -4.95
C ARG A 189 12.01 2.09 -6.37
N VAL A 190 11.83 3.05 -7.26
CA VAL A 190 12.39 3.01 -8.61
C VAL A 190 13.31 4.21 -8.79
N ILE A 191 14.56 3.96 -9.21
CA ILE A 191 15.53 5.02 -9.45
C ILE A 191 16.18 4.91 -10.82
N GLY A 192 16.18 6.02 -11.58
CA GLY A 192 16.77 6.09 -12.92
C GLY A 192 17.86 7.15 -13.07
N TYR A 193 18.87 6.88 -13.90
CA TYR A 193 19.88 7.86 -14.30
C TYR A 193 19.61 8.41 -15.69
N PHE A 194 19.26 9.69 -15.78
CA PHE A 194 18.93 10.33 -17.06
C PHE A 194 19.79 11.55 -17.36
N GLU A 195 19.77 11.98 -18.62
CA GLU A 195 20.25 13.31 -18.99
C GLU A 195 19.21 14.36 -18.60
N PRO A 196 19.63 15.53 -18.04
CA PRO A 196 18.69 16.59 -17.67
C PRO A 196 17.84 17.04 -18.87
N GLY A 197 16.51 16.99 -18.72
CA GLY A 197 15.56 17.40 -19.78
C GLY A 197 15.52 16.47 -20.99
N SER A 198 16.01 15.23 -20.85
CA SER A 198 15.88 14.21 -21.89
C SER A 198 14.45 13.73 -22.06
N ALA A 199 14.11 13.22 -23.25
CA ALA A 199 12.80 12.60 -23.48
C ALA A 199 12.57 11.41 -22.54
N ALA A 200 13.58 10.57 -22.34
CA ALA A 200 13.50 9.42 -21.44
C ALA A 200 13.17 9.79 -19.99
N LEU A 201 13.71 10.92 -19.49
CA LEU A 201 13.34 11.42 -18.15
C LEU A 201 11.86 11.79 -18.10
N LYS A 202 11.34 12.43 -19.16
CA LYS A 202 9.94 12.82 -19.23
C LYS A 202 9.00 11.62 -19.29
N GLU A 203 9.33 10.61 -20.10
CA GLU A 203 8.56 9.35 -20.17
C GLU A 203 8.57 8.61 -18.82
N PHE A 204 9.69 8.64 -18.10
CA PHE A 204 9.81 8.09 -16.75
C PHE A 204 9.00 8.88 -15.72
N GLU A 205 8.99 10.22 -15.82
CA GLU A 205 8.15 11.09 -14.99
C GLU A 205 6.65 10.86 -15.23
N GLU A 206 6.24 10.68 -16.50
CA GLU A 206 4.85 10.40 -16.87
C GLU A 206 4.41 9.02 -16.35
N ALA A 207 5.23 7.98 -16.49
CA ALA A 207 4.95 6.65 -15.92
C ALA A 207 4.84 6.65 -14.38
N ALA A 208 5.59 7.52 -13.69
CA ALA A 208 5.57 7.61 -12.23
C ALA A 208 4.24 8.17 -11.69
N GLU A 209 3.47 8.90 -12.51
CA GLU A 209 2.17 9.48 -12.12
C GLU A 209 1.17 8.42 -11.67
N ASP A 210 1.20 7.24 -12.31
CA ASP A 210 0.26 6.14 -12.06
C ASP A 210 0.55 5.37 -10.75
N PHE A 211 1.76 5.49 -10.22
CA PHE A 211 2.19 4.78 -9.00
C PHE A 211 2.31 5.68 -7.77
N MET A 212 1.92 6.95 -7.88
CA MET A 212 2.02 7.91 -6.77
C MET A 212 1.28 7.40 -5.54
N GLY A 213 1.98 7.38 -4.39
CA GLY A 213 1.43 6.93 -3.11
C GLY A 213 1.52 5.41 -2.88
N GLU A 214 1.95 4.64 -3.87
CA GLU A 214 2.25 3.20 -3.76
C GLU A 214 3.76 2.94 -3.89
N ILE A 215 4.41 3.54 -4.88
CA ILE A 215 5.84 3.36 -5.20
C ILE A 215 6.53 4.72 -5.26
N GLU A 216 7.72 4.80 -4.69
CA GLU A 216 8.49 6.05 -4.67
C GLU A 216 9.47 6.10 -5.85
N PHE A 217 9.32 7.10 -6.71
CA PHE A 217 10.18 7.29 -7.88
C PHE A 217 11.24 8.35 -7.64
N PHE A 218 12.46 8.03 -8.06
CA PHE A 218 13.62 8.90 -7.96
C PHE A 218 14.34 9.00 -9.29
N ALA A 219 14.97 10.14 -9.55
CA ALA A 219 15.88 10.26 -10.67
C ALA A 219 17.17 10.97 -10.27
N VAL A 220 18.27 10.56 -10.88
CA VAL A 220 19.54 11.27 -10.83
C VAL A 220 19.83 11.84 -12.20
N VAL A 221 20.30 13.09 -12.25
CA VAL A 221 20.68 13.75 -13.51
C VAL A 221 22.16 14.12 -13.55
N ASN A 222 22.91 13.72 -12.51
CA ASN A 222 24.32 14.02 -12.34
C ASN A 222 25.13 12.74 -12.05
N SER A 223 26.22 12.55 -12.82
CA SER A 223 27.15 11.41 -12.68
C SER A 223 27.80 11.24 -11.29
N TYR A 224 27.85 12.28 -10.46
CA TYR A 224 28.31 12.17 -9.07
C TYR A 224 27.29 11.39 -8.23
N TRP A 225 26.03 11.84 -8.25
CA TRP A 225 24.93 11.20 -7.53
C TRP A 225 24.60 9.83 -8.09
N ALA A 226 24.60 9.66 -9.41
CA ALA A 226 24.41 8.34 -10.03
C ALA A 226 25.38 7.30 -9.48
N ARG A 227 26.69 7.62 -9.39
CA ARG A 227 27.66 6.70 -8.79
C ARG A 227 27.44 6.43 -7.31
N LYS A 228 26.92 7.42 -6.57
CA LYS A 228 26.61 7.27 -5.14
C LYS A 228 25.39 6.37 -4.93
N MET A 229 24.39 6.46 -5.83
CA MET A 229 23.18 5.64 -5.85
C MET A 229 23.36 4.28 -6.58
N GLY A 230 24.59 3.90 -6.92
CA GLY A 230 24.87 2.60 -7.56
C GLY A 230 24.64 2.53 -9.08
N LEU A 231 24.19 3.62 -9.71
CA LEU A 231 23.91 3.72 -11.15
C LEU A 231 25.18 4.03 -11.96
N LYS A 232 25.38 3.31 -13.06
CA LYS A 232 26.63 3.36 -13.84
C LYS A 232 26.46 4.04 -15.20
N ARG A 233 25.30 3.92 -15.83
CA ARG A 233 25.05 4.36 -17.20
C ARG A 233 23.80 5.23 -17.29
N VAL A 234 23.83 6.21 -18.19
CA VAL A 234 22.63 6.96 -18.56
C VAL A 234 21.63 6.00 -19.20
N GLY A 235 20.35 6.13 -18.83
CA GLY A 235 19.25 5.24 -19.19
C GLY A 235 19.13 4.01 -18.30
N GLU A 236 20.00 3.84 -17.31
CA GLU A 236 19.88 2.74 -16.34
C GLU A 236 18.78 3.08 -15.32
N VAL A 237 17.79 2.20 -15.23
CA VAL A 237 16.70 2.26 -14.25
C VAL A 237 16.73 0.97 -13.44
N GLN A 238 16.60 1.10 -12.14
CA GLN A 238 16.59 -0.04 -11.22
C GLN A 238 15.44 0.12 -10.22
N MET A 239 14.80 -1.00 -9.89
CA MET A 239 13.80 -1.13 -8.84
C MET A 239 14.44 -1.80 -7.64
N ILE A 240 14.18 -1.25 -6.46
CA ILE A 240 14.62 -1.80 -5.18
C ILE A 240 13.35 -2.15 -4.41
N ARG A 241 13.22 -3.43 -4.08
CA ARG A 241 12.10 -3.93 -3.28
C ARG A 241 12.47 -3.94 -1.79
N PRO A 242 11.48 -3.85 -0.89
CA PRO A 242 11.72 -4.04 0.54
C PRO A 242 12.43 -5.38 0.81
N PHE A 243 13.40 -5.37 1.73
CA PHE A 243 14.06 -6.58 2.24
C PHE A 243 14.87 -7.40 1.22
N GLU A 244 15.18 -6.85 0.06
CA GLU A 244 15.99 -7.50 -0.97
C GLU A 244 17.29 -6.70 -1.22
N ASP A 245 18.43 -7.39 -1.23
CA ASP A 245 19.75 -6.76 -1.34
C ASP A 245 20.05 -6.33 -2.79
N ASP A 246 19.62 -7.13 -3.77
CA ASP A 246 19.93 -6.93 -5.19
C ASP A 246 18.77 -6.23 -5.93
N PRO A 247 19.03 -5.10 -6.63
CA PRO A 247 18.00 -4.41 -7.39
C PRO A 247 17.66 -5.11 -8.71
N ILE A 248 16.43 -4.91 -9.18
CA ILE A 248 15.96 -5.38 -10.48
C ILE A 248 16.19 -4.28 -11.52
N TYR A 249 16.92 -4.60 -12.58
CA TYR A 249 17.22 -3.64 -13.65
C TYR A 249 16.18 -3.69 -14.77
N ALA A 250 15.71 -2.51 -15.18
CA ALA A 250 14.88 -2.39 -16.36
C ALA A 250 15.68 -2.79 -17.62
N PRO A 251 15.11 -3.57 -18.54
CA PRO A 251 15.72 -3.83 -19.83
C PRO A 251 15.96 -2.54 -20.61
N VAL A 252 16.99 -2.51 -21.46
CA VAL A 252 17.29 -1.35 -22.35
C VAL A 252 16.15 -1.04 -23.32
N SER A 253 15.24 -1.99 -23.54
CA SER A 253 14.06 -1.80 -24.37
C SER A 253 12.93 -1.07 -23.68
N VAL A 254 13.02 -0.80 -22.37
CA VAL A 254 12.02 -0.03 -21.63
C VAL A 254 12.43 1.44 -21.73
N ASP A 255 11.81 2.18 -22.65
CA ASP A 255 12.15 3.58 -22.90
C ASP A 255 10.96 4.52 -23.15
N THR A 256 9.73 4.02 -23.07
CA THR A 256 8.48 4.81 -23.13
C THR A 256 7.66 4.72 -21.85
N GLU A 257 6.75 5.69 -21.63
CA GLU A 257 5.74 5.74 -20.56
C GLU A 257 5.11 4.34 -20.30
N ASP A 258 4.41 3.81 -21.31
CA ASP A 258 3.72 2.51 -21.25
C ASP A 258 4.63 1.32 -20.88
N GLU A 259 5.90 1.36 -21.31
CA GLU A 259 6.83 0.26 -21.08
C GLU A 259 7.39 0.31 -19.65
N PHE A 260 7.57 1.51 -19.09
CA PHE A 260 7.92 1.68 -17.70
C PHE A 260 6.78 1.23 -16.81
N GLU A 261 5.55 1.61 -17.10
CA GLU A 261 4.35 1.16 -16.38
C GLU A 261 4.25 -0.37 -16.37
N ASP A 262 4.28 -1.00 -17.56
CA ASP A 262 4.21 -2.46 -17.71
C ASP A 262 5.36 -3.17 -16.94
N TRP A 263 6.56 -2.58 -16.95
CA TRP A 263 7.71 -3.15 -16.24
C TRP A 263 7.58 -2.99 -14.73
N VAL A 264 7.15 -1.83 -14.24
CA VAL A 264 6.96 -1.58 -12.81
C VAL A 264 5.86 -2.50 -12.27
N GLU A 265 4.70 -2.52 -12.90
CA GLU A 265 3.56 -3.34 -12.49
C GLU A 265 3.93 -4.82 -12.38
N LYS A 266 4.72 -5.32 -13.34
CA LYS A 266 5.15 -6.71 -13.36
C LYS A 266 6.10 -7.09 -12.21
N HIS A 267 6.85 -6.14 -11.66
CA HIS A 267 7.92 -6.43 -10.69
C HIS A 267 7.70 -5.77 -9.33
N LYS A 268 6.68 -4.91 -9.16
CA LYS A 268 6.47 -4.12 -7.94
C LYS A 268 6.27 -4.97 -6.70
N GLU A 269 5.67 -6.15 -6.83
CA GLU A 269 5.37 -7.01 -5.69
C GLU A 269 6.64 -7.63 -5.11
N PRO A 270 6.94 -7.40 -3.81
CA PRO A 270 8.06 -8.03 -3.14
C PRO A 270 7.69 -9.41 -2.59
N VAL A 271 8.71 -10.25 -2.32
CA VAL A 271 8.47 -11.50 -1.57
C VAL A 271 8.07 -11.22 -0.13
N MET A 272 8.51 -10.11 0.45
CA MET A 272 8.26 -9.75 1.84
C MET A 272 7.88 -8.29 1.96
N GLN A 273 6.87 -8.00 2.77
CA GLN A 273 6.43 -6.64 3.07
C GLN A 273 5.90 -6.52 4.51
N LYS A 274 5.95 -5.32 5.06
CA LYS A 274 5.31 -5.01 6.35
C LYS A 274 3.86 -4.57 6.13
N LEU A 275 2.97 -5.07 6.97
CA LEU A 275 1.65 -4.50 7.12
C LEU A 275 1.75 -3.22 7.94
N THR A 276 1.26 -2.12 7.39
CA THR A 276 1.20 -0.81 8.03
C THR A 276 -0.22 -0.30 8.05
N LEU A 277 -0.47 0.78 8.80
CA LEU A 277 -1.76 1.45 8.77
C LEU A 277 -2.06 2.10 7.40
N GLN A 278 -1.05 2.36 6.56
CA GLN A 278 -1.21 3.06 5.28
C GLN A 278 -1.42 2.13 4.08
N ASN A 279 -0.88 0.91 4.12
CA ASN A 279 -1.05 -0.09 3.04
C ASN A 279 -2.04 -1.22 3.42
N TYR A 280 -2.76 -1.06 4.53
CA TYR A 280 -3.54 -2.14 5.15
C TYR A 280 -4.45 -2.89 4.19
N PHE A 281 -5.21 -2.18 3.34
CA PHE A 281 -6.11 -2.80 2.36
C PHE A 281 -5.38 -3.25 1.09
N ASN A 282 -4.24 -2.63 0.76
CA ASN A 282 -3.47 -2.93 -0.45
C ASN A 282 -2.94 -4.36 -0.43
N VAL A 283 -2.42 -4.78 0.72
CA VAL A 283 -1.82 -6.10 0.93
C VAL A 283 -2.77 -7.27 0.57
N TRP A 284 -4.08 -7.05 0.62
CA TRP A 284 -5.08 -8.10 0.40
C TRP A 284 -5.91 -7.93 -0.87
N LYS A 285 -5.77 -6.81 -1.59
CA LYS A 285 -6.70 -6.40 -2.66
C LYS A 285 -6.55 -7.24 -3.92
N ASP A 286 -5.32 -7.58 -4.28
CA ASP A 286 -4.96 -8.14 -5.58
C ASP A 286 -4.28 -9.51 -5.48
N ALA A 287 -4.60 -10.24 -4.42
CA ALA A 287 -4.04 -11.56 -4.19
C ALA A 287 -4.37 -12.52 -5.34
N ASP A 288 -3.34 -13.01 -6.04
CA ASP A 288 -3.51 -13.90 -7.18
C ASP A 288 -4.01 -15.28 -6.72
N GLU A 289 -4.83 -15.95 -7.53
CA GLU A 289 -5.40 -17.27 -7.17
C GLU A 289 -4.33 -18.35 -6.89
N ASP A 290 -3.12 -18.18 -7.43
CA ASP A 290 -1.98 -19.08 -7.24
C ASP A 290 -0.95 -18.56 -6.20
N GLU A 291 -1.21 -17.39 -5.60
CA GLU A 291 -0.31 -16.76 -4.63
C GLU A 291 -0.40 -17.41 -3.25
N LYS A 292 0.76 -17.57 -2.62
CA LYS A 292 0.89 -18.13 -1.26
C LYS A 292 1.20 -17.03 -0.28
N LEU A 293 0.31 -16.86 0.71
CA LEU A 293 0.50 -15.89 1.77
C LEU A 293 1.03 -16.53 3.05
N VAL A 294 2.09 -15.93 3.58
CA VAL A 294 2.67 -16.25 4.88
C VAL A 294 2.50 -15.03 5.78
N ILE A 295 1.81 -15.20 6.90
CA ILE A 295 1.63 -14.14 7.89
C ILE A 295 2.58 -14.38 9.06
N ALA A 296 3.41 -13.39 9.40
CA ALA A 296 4.34 -13.48 10.52
C ALA A 296 4.07 -12.36 11.53
N PHE A 297 3.66 -12.71 12.75
CA PHE A 297 3.59 -11.77 13.85
C PHE A 297 4.96 -11.65 14.51
N CYS A 298 5.57 -10.48 14.42
CA CYS A 298 6.90 -10.19 14.94
C CYS A 298 6.91 -8.87 15.69
N ASP A 299 7.02 -8.93 17.02
CA ASP A 299 7.29 -7.75 17.86
C ASP A 299 8.77 -7.33 17.68
N GLU A 300 9.01 -6.20 17.03
CA GLU A 300 10.36 -5.67 16.76
C GLU A 300 11.05 -5.09 18.01
N GLU A 301 10.31 -4.81 19.09
CA GLU A 301 10.87 -4.42 20.39
C GLU A 301 11.40 -5.64 21.16
N SER A 302 10.85 -6.83 20.92
CA SER A 302 11.33 -8.09 21.50
C SER A 302 12.61 -8.62 20.84
N ARG A 303 13.41 -9.38 21.61
CA ARG A 303 14.63 -10.01 21.05
C ARG A 303 14.26 -11.14 20.10
N GLU A 304 13.23 -11.90 20.45
CA GLU A 304 12.75 -13.06 19.72
C GLU A 304 12.09 -12.65 18.40
N GLY A 305 11.29 -11.58 18.38
CA GLY A 305 10.69 -11.03 17.17
C GLY A 305 11.74 -10.44 16.22
N ARG A 306 12.73 -9.67 16.71
CA ARG A 306 13.88 -9.25 15.86
C ARG A 306 14.63 -10.42 15.24
N ALA A 307 14.84 -11.50 16.00
CA ALA A 307 15.52 -12.68 15.47
C ALA A 307 14.70 -13.38 14.37
N MET A 308 13.37 -13.43 14.52
CA MET A 308 12.45 -13.96 13.51
C MET A 308 12.42 -13.07 12.27
N PHE A 309 12.30 -11.76 12.45
CA PHE A 309 12.33 -10.78 11.37
C PHE A 309 13.60 -10.90 10.52
N SER A 310 14.79 -10.93 11.15
CA SER A 310 16.06 -11.11 10.44
C SER A 310 16.18 -12.47 9.73
N LEU A 311 15.46 -13.50 10.18
CA LEU A 311 15.41 -14.79 9.50
C LEU A 311 14.51 -14.72 8.26
N LEU A 312 13.33 -14.11 8.39
CA LEU A 312 12.41 -13.90 7.28
C LEU A 312 13.02 -13.02 6.19
N GLN A 313 13.76 -11.97 6.57
CA GLN A 313 14.44 -11.09 5.61
C GLN A 313 15.42 -11.88 4.73
N LYS A 314 16.24 -12.74 5.35
CA LYS A 314 17.16 -13.62 4.60
C LYS A 314 16.42 -14.61 3.71
N LEU A 315 15.30 -15.15 4.19
CA LEU A 315 14.48 -16.07 3.40
C LEU A 315 13.85 -15.36 2.20
N ALA A 316 13.39 -14.12 2.36
CA ALA A 316 12.82 -13.33 1.28
C ALA A 316 13.87 -13.03 0.21
N ASP A 317 15.05 -12.55 0.62
CA ASP A 317 16.17 -12.26 -0.28
C ASP A 317 16.65 -13.50 -1.06
N GLU A 318 16.86 -14.63 -0.36
CA GLU A 318 17.27 -15.91 -0.97
C GLU A 318 16.24 -16.49 -1.94
N ASN A 319 15.00 -16.00 -1.93
CA ASN A 319 13.89 -16.52 -2.73
C ASN A 319 13.18 -15.43 -3.53
N SER A 320 13.88 -14.32 -3.81
CA SER A 320 13.39 -13.16 -4.56
C SER A 320 12.84 -13.52 -5.96
N GLU A 321 13.23 -14.68 -6.53
CA GLU A 321 12.67 -15.21 -7.79
C GLU A 321 11.21 -15.65 -7.70
N HIS A 322 10.67 -15.83 -6.49
CA HIS A 322 9.30 -16.25 -6.22
C HIS A 322 8.33 -15.08 -5.98
N ALA A 323 8.78 -13.84 -6.16
CA ALA A 323 7.92 -12.68 -6.10
C ALA A 323 6.71 -12.78 -7.05
N GLY A 324 5.57 -12.27 -6.60
CA GLY A 324 4.25 -12.45 -7.26
C GLY A 324 3.66 -13.87 -7.14
N THR A 325 4.34 -14.79 -6.45
CA THR A 325 3.82 -16.14 -6.17
C THR A 325 3.93 -16.55 -4.70
N LEU A 326 4.87 -15.92 -3.98
CA LEU A 326 5.06 -16.04 -2.55
C LEU A 326 5.11 -14.64 -1.95
N GLN A 327 4.28 -14.41 -0.94
CA GLN A 327 4.25 -13.17 -0.20
C GLN A 327 4.28 -13.43 1.31
N ILE A 328 5.22 -12.78 1.97
CA ILE A 328 5.42 -12.82 3.42
C ILE A 328 5.00 -11.46 3.97
N VAL A 329 3.90 -11.44 4.71
CA VAL A 329 3.40 -10.25 5.38
C VAL A 329 3.79 -10.28 6.84
N ILE A 330 4.62 -9.33 7.22
CA ILE A 330 5.05 -9.13 8.60
C ILE A 330 4.06 -8.20 9.28
N ILE A 331 3.61 -8.58 10.47
CA ILE A 331 2.75 -7.76 11.29
C ILE A 331 3.46 -7.52 12.62
N ASP A 332 3.80 -6.27 12.88
CA ASP A 332 4.17 -5.85 14.24
C ASP A 332 2.87 -5.63 15.05
N PRO A 333 2.61 -6.41 16.10
CA PRO A 333 1.39 -6.24 16.90
C PRO A 333 1.30 -4.89 17.59
N ASP A 334 2.40 -4.20 17.85
CA ASP A 334 2.42 -2.89 18.50
C ASP A 334 1.84 -1.78 17.59
N GLU A 335 1.91 -1.95 16.27
CA GLU A 335 1.26 -1.06 15.28
C GLU A 335 -0.27 -1.24 15.27
N PHE A 336 -0.77 -2.40 15.72
CA PHE A 336 -2.19 -2.76 15.67
C PHE A 336 -2.72 -3.24 17.03
N PRO A 337 -2.61 -2.44 18.10
CA PRO A 337 -2.92 -2.89 19.46
C PRO A 337 -4.40 -3.28 19.65
N LEU A 338 -5.30 -2.77 18.80
CA LEU A 338 -6.73 -3.11 18.83
C LEU A 338 -7.07 -4.41 18.12
N MET A 339 -6.16 -4.96 17.32
CA MET A 339 -6.35 -6.18 16.54
C MET A 339 -5.74 -7.40 17.21
N VAL A 340 -4.82 -7.23 18.17
CA VAL A 340 -4.13 -8.32 18.87
C VAL A 340 -5.11 -9.34 19.44
N ASP A 341 -6.02 -8.92 20.34
CA ASP A 341 -7.03 -9.80 20.94
C ASP A 341 -7.87 -10.56 19.89
N ILE A 342 -8.14 -9.91 18.76
CA ILE A 342 -8.96 -10.45 17.67
C ILE A 342 -8.19 -11.53 16.94
N TRP A 343 -6.94 -11.27 16.59
CA TRP A 343 -6.07 -12.25 15.93
C TRP A 343 -5.80 -13.45 16.83
N GLU A 344 -5.58 -13.25 18.12
CA GLU A 344 -5.43 -14.34 19.08
C GLU A 344 -6.69 -15.23 19.14
N GLU A 345 -7.88 -14.62 19.21
CA GLU A 345 -9.15 -15.37 19.18
C GLU A 345 -9.37 -16.09 17.84
N MET A 346 -9.12 -15.43 16.72
CA MET A 346 -9.34 -15.96 15.38
C MET A 346 -8.40 -17.11 15.02
N PHE A 347 -7.12 -16.98 15.36
CA PHE A 347 -6.10 -17.95 15.00
C PHE A 347 -5.79 -18.95 16.11
N GLY A 348 -6.28 -18.72 17.33
CA GLY A 348 -5.94 -19.53 18.50
C GLY A 348 -4.44 -19.49 18.83
N ILE A 349 -3.81 -18.35 18.57
CA ILE A 349 -2.39 -18.08 18.85
C ILE A 349 -2.27 -17.15 20.06
N ASP A 350 -1.06 -17.08 20.61
CA ASP A 350 -0.69 -16.15 21.67
C ASP A 350 0.40 -15.22 21.13
N ILE A 351 0.02 -14.00 20.76
CA ILE A 351 0.91 -13.03 20.12
C ILE A 351 1.86 -12.44 21.18
N GLU A 352 1.39 -12.28 22.43
CA GLU A 352 2.19 -11.75 23.53
C GLU A 352 3.32 -12.69 23.98
N GLU A 353 3.16 -14.01 23.86
CA GLU A 353 4.18 -14.98 24.27
C GLU A 353 5.41 -15.05 23.34
N GLY A 354 5.31 -14.55 22.10
CA GLY A 354 6.44 -14.46 21.16
C GLY A 354 6.04 -14.57 19.69
N PRO A 355 7.02 -14.66 18.76
CA PRO A 355 6.74 -14.61 17.34
C PRO A 355 5.91 -15.81 16.86
N GLN A 356 4.95 -15.51 15.99
CA GLN A 356 4.02 -16.47 15.39
C GLN A 356 4.15 -16.48 13.88
N LEU A 357 4.01 -17.65 13.26
CA LEU A 357 4.09 -17.80 11.81
C LEU A 357 2.92 -18.66 11.33
N GLY A 358 2.07 -18.08 10.50
CA GLY A 358 0.92 -18.72 9.89
C GLY A 358 1.05 -18.81 8.39
N LEU A 359 0.42 -19.83 7.84
CA LEU A 359 0.27 -20.00 6.40
C LEU A 359 -1.20 -19.85 6.05
N VAL A 360 -1.50 -18.92 5.16
CA VAL A 360 -2.84 -18.65 4.67
C VAL A 360 -2.83 -18.99 3.19
N ASP A 361 -3.57 -20.03 2.81
CA ASP A 361 -3.78 -20.35 1.40
C ASP A 361 -4.88 -19.42 0.87
N ILE A 362 -4.53 -18.62 -0.14
CA ILE A 362 -5.47 -17.72 -0.81
C ILE A 362 -6.38 -18.54 -1.74
N SER A 363 -5.90 -19.70 -2.21
CA SER A 363 -6.65 -20.59 -3.07
C SER A 363 -7.61 -21.46 -2.26
N ASP A 364 -8.86 -21.54 -2.70
CA ASP A 364 -9.89 -22.45 -2.15
C ASP A 364 -9.58 -23.95 -2.47
N HIS A 365 -8.35 -24.24 -2.92
CA HIS A 365 -7.89 -25.55 -3.34
C HIS A 365 -7.22 -26.27 -2.18
N ARG A 366 -8.08 -26.85 -1.31
CA ARG A 366 -7.74 -27.72 -0.16
C ARG A 366 -6.83 -28.92 -0.46
N ASP A 367 -6.40 -29.12 -1.69
CA ASP A 367 -5.61 -30.27 -2.11
C ASP A 367 -4.60 -29.82 -3.16
N SER A 368 -3.36 -29.49 -2.73
CA SER A 368 -2.07 -29.79 -3.39
C SER A 368 -1.00 -28.70 -3.18
N ASN A 369 -0.35 -28.65 -2.01
CA ASN A 369 1.08 -28.27 -1.82
C ASN A 369 1.49 -27.95 -0.36
N LEU A 370 0.67 -28.30 0.62
CA LEU A 370 1.07 -28.27 2.04
C LEU A 370 2.39 -28.99 2.33
N GLU A 371 2.76 -30.05 1.60
CA GLU A 371 4.02 -30.77 1.82
C GLU A 371 5.28 -29.96 1.46
N VAL A 372 5.24 -29.08 0.44
CA VAL A 372 6.41 -28.30 0.00
C VAL A 372 6.66 -27.11 0.93
N LEU A 373 5.59 -26.43 1.35
CA LEU A 373 5.65 -25.35 2.33
C LEU A 373 5.95 -25.88 3.74
N GLN A 374 5.42 -27.05 4.12
CA GLN A 374 5.83 -27.75 5.33
C GLN A 374 7.30 -28.18 5.26
N THR A 375 7.81 -28.58 4.09
CA THR A 375 9.24 -28.86 3.90
C THR A 375 10.09 -27.61 4.08
N TRP A 376 9.62 -26.44 3.61
CA TRP A 376 10.28 -25.15 3.83
C TRP A 376 10.24 -24.71 5.29
N ILE A 377 9.07 -24.77 5.94
CA ILE A 377 8.90 -24.53 7.38
C ILE A 377 9.77 -25.49 8.19
N ASP A 378 9.87 -26.75 7.79
CA ASP A 378 10.73 -27.75 8.41
C ASP A 378 12.23 -27.48 8.10
N GLN A 379 12.58 -26.89 6.96
CA GLN A 379 13.95 -26.46 6.65
C GLN A 379 14.37 -25.26 7.50
N ILE A 380 13.45 -24.31 7.72
CA ILE A 380 13.54 -23.16 8.62
C ILE A 380 13.70 -23.66 10.07
N MET A 381 12.88 -24.63 10.50
CA MET A 381 12.87 -25.18 11.85
C MET A 381 14.02 -26.13 12.17
N ASN A 382 14.53 -26.88 11.18
CA ASN A 382 15.63 -27.82 11.38
C ASN A 382 17.02 -27.17 11.30
N GLY A 383 17.09 -25.84 11.17
CA GLY A 383 18.37 -25.11 11.13
C GLY A 383 19.24 -25.48 9.92
N SER A 384 18.59 -25.86 8.81
CA SER A 384 19.29 -26.19 7.55
C SER A 384 19.90 -24.95 6.90
N ILE A 385 19.39 -23.77 7.27
CA ILE A 385 20.00 -22.46 7.05
C ILE A 385 20.87 -22.17 8.29
N SER A 386 22.18 -22.25 8.13
CA SER A 386 23.14 -22.13 9.22
C SER A 386 23.19 -20.70 9.75
N LEU A 387 22.81 -20.50 11.02
CA LEU A 387 23.03 -19.27 11.80
C LEU A 387 24.50 -19.08 12.22
N ASP A 388 25.46 -19.29 11.31
CA ASP A 388 26.86 -18.98 11.57
C ASP A 388 27.30 -17.80 10.68
N GLY A 389 26.99 -16.61 11.19
CA GLY A 389 27.79 -15.43 10.86
C GLY A 389 29.22 -15.69 11.32
N LYS A 390 30.07 -16.16 10.41
CA LYS A 390 31.51 -16.14 10.62
C LYS A 390 31.94 -14.69 10.72
N ARG A 391 32.24 -14.27 11.95
CA ARG A 391 33.37 -13.38 12.18
C ARG A 391 34.62 -14.10 11.70
N ASP A 392 35.28 -13.54 10.70
CA ASP A 392 36.73 -13.45 10.64
C ASP A 392 37.10 -12.11 10.00
#